data_AF-A0A6L6PN09-F1
#
_entry.id   AF-A0A6L6PN09-F1
#
_cell.length_a   1.000
_cell.length_b   1.000
_cell.length_c   1.000
_cell.angle_alpha   90.00
_cell.angle_beta   90.00
_cell.angle_gamma   90.00
#
_symmetry.space_group_name_H-M   'P 1'
#
loop_
_entity.id
_entity.type
_entity.pdbx_description
1 polymer ?
#
loop_
_entity_poly.entity_id
_entity_poly.type
_entity_poly.pdbx_seq_one_letter_code
_entity_poly.pdbx_strand_id
1 'polypeptide(L)'
;MNLLKRPLIAFERAVAAAWQGLDRPAMLARALLLVPLLFGALSLLYGQDDNWDLHNYHLYNPYALVNGKIGYDLAPGQWQSYFNPTIDLLYYGLNALLPAPATGFIMGWLHGLNFVLLAAIGRQLMPAPSHRAALLLALAGCLGPGFVSELGNTMGDNLIALTVLGALLLVLRAWPQLVRGGAPAWRAVALAGLLAGFGTGLKLTNAMYALALCLALLGVPGAFWLRFRLAFVFGLGTLAGIGVSAGHWYWRMWQTFGNPLFPQFNNIFKAPLAAPIGIGDTGWIPKGWSEKLLWPFIFSYNSKRVIEIVMTQLIWPMLYLAGVALALRLLRDAIVGHKPAAPLARPAGLMLLFFGIAYLIWLNLFGIYRYLVPLELLAPLALWLAAQRLMQPAVGRQLTAWALLLATVATLPGASWGHAGWTRTTTTVELNRPGFEGGSNI
;
A
#
# COMPACT_ATOMS: atom_id res chain seq x y z
N MET A 1 19.97 -7.84 48.39
CA MET A 1 20.27 -7.01 47.19
C MET A 1 21.15 -7.67 46.11
N ASN A 2 21.85 -8.80 46.35
CA ASN A 2 22.69 -9.45 45.32
C ASN A 2 22.02 -10.56 44.49
N LEU A 3 20.86 -11.09 44.92
CA LEU A 3 20.17 -12.20 44.23
C LEU A 3 19.49 -11.78 42.92
N LEU A 4 19.10 -10.50 42.77
CA LEU A 4 18.46 -9.97 41.56
C LEU A 4 19.45 -9.40 40.53
N LYS A 5 20.72 -9.16 40.90
CA LYS A 5 21.71 -8.55 39.99
C LYS A 5 22.17 -9.51 38.89
N ARG A 6 22.42 -10.77 39.24
CA ARG A 6 22.84 -11.80 38.26
C ARG A 6 21.80 -12.08 37.17
N PRO A 7 20.51 -12.31 37.48
CA PRO A 7 19.49 -12.52 36.44
C PRO A 7 19.25 -11.26 35.61
N LEU A 8 19.30 -10.06 36.21
CA LEU A 8 19.16 -8.80 35.47
C LEU A 8 20.31 -8.59 34.46
N ILE A 9 21.56 -8.82 34.87
CA ILE A 9 22.72 -8.73 33.97
C ILE A 9 22.66 -9.78 32.87
N ALA A 10 22.21 -11.01 33.19
CA ALA A 10 22.03 -12.06 32.19
C ALA A 10 20.95 -11.68 31.15
N PHE A 11 19.84 -11.09 31.61
CA PHE A 11 18.78 -10.57 30.74
C PHE A 11 19.28 -9.41 29.87
N GLU A 12 19.96 -8.41 30.43
CA GLU A 12 20.55 -7.30 29.68
C GLU A 12 21.53 -7.78 28.61
N ARG A 13 22.39 -8.75 28.95
CA ARG A 13 23.31 -9.38 27.99
C ARG A 13 22.56 -10.12 26.89
N ALA A 14 21.50 -10.85 27.22
CA ALA A 14 20.68 -11.56 26.25
C ALA A 14 19.98 -10.58 25.28
N VAL A 15 19.40 -9.48 25.81
CA VAL A 15 18.77 -8.42 25.02
C VAL A 15 19.80 -7.73 24.13
N ALA A 16 20.97 -7.37 24.66
CA ALA A 16 22.04 -6.75 23.88
C ALA A 16 22.57 -7.70 22.78
N ALA A 17 22.74 -8.98 23.08
CA ALA A 17 23.16 -9.99 22.12
C ALA A 17 22.12 -10.21 21.00
N ALA A 18 20.82 -10.25 21.35
CA ALA A 18 19.74 -10.32 20.38
C ALA A 18 19.70 -9.05 19.51
N TRP A 19 19.83 -7.87 20.12
CA TRP A 19 19.85 -6.57 19.45
C TRP A 19 21.01 -6.43 18.46
N GLN A 20 22.20 -6.90 18.82
CA GLN A 20 23.35 -6.98 17.92
C GLN A 20 23.17 -8.06 16.85
N GLY A 21 22.50 -9.16 17.21
CA GLY A 21 22.18 -10.26 16.30
C GLY A 21 21.32 -9.85 15.10
N LEU A 22 20.46 -8.83 15.25
CA LEU A 22 19.62 -8.29 14.17
C LEU A 22 20.43 -7.66 13.02
N ASP A 23 21.68 -7.25 13.25
CA ASP A 23 22.54 -6.72 12.19
C ASP A 23 23.22 -7.83 11.35
N ARG A 24 23.09 -9.12 11.75
CA ARG A 24 23.71 -10.24 11.04
C ARG A 24 22.97 -10.55 9.71
N PRO A 25 23.69 -10.80 8.59
CA PRO A 25 23.07 -11.17 7.31
C PRO A 25 22.17 -12.42 7.39
N ALA A 26 22.54 -13.39 8.22
CA ALA A 26 21.73 -14.59 8.45
C ALA A 26 20.39 -14.27 9.14
N MET A 27 20.36 -13.29 10.05
CA MET A 27 19.13 -12.87 10.71
C MET A 27 18.20 -12.14 9.73
N LEU A 28 18.76 -11.28 8.88
CA LEU A 28 18.02 -10.69 7.77
C LEU A 28 17.39 -11.78 6.88
N ALA A 29 18.16 -12.74 6.39
CA ALA A 29 17.64 -13.81 5.54
C ALA A 29 16.51 -14.60 6.22
N ARG A 30 16.66 -14.92 7.52
CA ARG A 30 15.61 -15.58 8.32
C ARG A 30 14.37 -14.70 8.45
N ALA A 31 14.51 -13.42 8.75
CA ALA A 31 13.38 -12.50 8.90
C ALA A 31 12.61 -12.35 7.58
N LEU A 32 13.30 -12.25 6.44
CA LEU A 32 12.66 -12.18 5.12
C LEU A 32 11.84 -13.44 4.78
N LEU A 33 12.18 -14.60 5.36
CA LEU A 33 11.42 -15.84 5.20
C LEU A 33 10.30 -15.97 6.23
N LEU A 34 10.60 -15.70 7.51
CA LEU A 34 9.70 -15.99 8.62
C LEU A 34 8.58 -14.96 8.78
N VAL A 35 8.85 -13.67 8.56
CA VAL A 35 7.84 -12.62 8.78
C VAL A 35 6.61 -12.77 7.86
N PRO A 36 6.75 -13.07 6.55
CA PRO A 36 5.59 -13.40 5.73
C PRO A 36 4.78 -14.59 6.27
N LEU A 37 5.44 -15.65 6.73
CA LEU A 37 4.76 -16.81 7.32
C LEU A 37 4.02 -16.44 8.61
N LEU A 38 4.60 -15.55 9.43
CA LEU A 38 3.95 -15.02 10.63
C LEU A 38 2.71 -14.19 10.29
N PHE A 39 2.71 -13.42 9.20
CA PHE A 39 1.51 -12.72 8.73
C PHE A 39 0.43 -13.67 8.22
N GLY A 40 0.82 -14.77 7.57
CA GLY A 40 -0.10 -15.87 7.25
C GLY A 40 -0.73 -16.46 8.52
N ALA A 41 0.07 -16.75 9.54
CA ALA A 41 -0.42 -17.26 10.82
C ALA A 41 -1.28 -16.23 11.57
N LEU A 42 -0.93 -14.94 11.51
CA LEU A 42 -1.70 -13.87 12.14
C LEU A 42 -3.06 -13.68 11.47
N SER A 43 -3.16 -13.85 10.15
CA SER A 43 -4.45 -13.87 9.45
C SER A 43 -5.38 -14.97 10.00
N LEU A 44 -4.85 -16.15 10.34
CA LEU A 44 -5.64 -17.21 10.98
C LEU A 44 -6.19 -16.80 12.34
N LEU A 45 -5.49 -15.94 13.08
CA LEU A 45 -5.97 -15.42 14.37
C LEU A 45 -7.07 -14.37 14.21
N TYR A 46 -7.10 -13.65 13.08
CA TYR A 46 -8.12 -12.63 12.82
C TYR A 46 -9.45 -13.24 12.46
N GLY A 47 -9.43 -14.32 11.69
CA GLY A 47 -10.63 -15.00 11.23
C GLY A 47 -10.86 -14.80 9.74
N GLN A 48 -11.97 -15.36 9.28
CA GLN A 48 -12.35 -15.31 7.88
C GLN A 48 -12.78 -13.89 7.51
N ASP A 49 -12.46 -13.48 6.29
CA ASP A 49 -12.92 -12.20 5.75
C ASP A 49 -14.45 -12.11 5.72
N ASP A 50 -14.97 -11.00 6.26
CA ASP A 50 -16.41 -10.72 6.36
C ASP A 50 -16.69 -9.23 6.08
N ASN A 51 -15.93 -8.63 5.15
CA ASN A 51 -16.07 -7.21 4.82
C ASN A 51 -17.19 -6.94 3.79
N TRP A 52 -17.68 -5.70 3.75
CA TRP A 52 -18.75 -5.29 2.83
C TRP A 52 -18.38 -5.46 1.35
N ASP A 53 -17.15 -5.14 0.93
CA ASP A 53 -16.71 -5.28 -0.47
C ASP A 53 -16.73 -6.75 -0.91
N LEU A 54 -16.43 -7.70 -0.02
CA LEU A 54 -16.54 -9.14 -0.27
C LEU A 54 -17.98 -9.54 -0.59
N HIS A 55 -18.91 -9.13 0.26
CA HIS A 55 -20.34 -9.37 0.09
C HIS A 55 -20.93 -8.66 -1.12
N ASN A 56 -20.41 -7.47 -1.45
CA ASN A 56 -20.96 -6.63 -2.52
C ASN A 56 -20.46 -7.04 -3.92
N TYR A 57 -19.15 -7.22 -4.12
CA TYR A 57 -18.61 -7.44 -5.48
C TYR A 57 -17.39 -8.36 -5.59
N HIS A 58 -16.53 -8.52 -4.57
CA HIS A 58 -15.32 -9.35 -4.74
C HIS A 58 -15.63 -10.85 -4.88
N LEU A 59 -16.76 -11.33 -4.37
CA LEU A 59 -17.23 -12.69 -4.66
C LEU A 59 -17.94 -12.77 -6.01
N TYR A 60 -18.79 -11.80 -6.29
CA TYR A 60 -19.70 -11.83 -7.43
C TYR A 60 -19.00 -11.56 -8.77
N ASN A 61 -18.12 -10.56 -8.85
CA ASN A 61 -17.47 -10.18 -10.10
C ASN A 61 -16.63 -11.31 -10.73
N PRO A 62 -15.77 -12.05 -9.98
CA PRO A 62 -15.07 -13.21 -10.56
C PRO A 62 -16.04 -14.31 -10.98
N TYR A 63 -17.09 -14.59 -10.18
CA TYR A 63 -18.16 -15.53 -10.57
C TYR A 63 -18.82 -15.12 -11.89
N ALA A 64 -19.14 -13.84 -12.06
CA ALA A 64 -19.80 -13.33 -13.26
C ALA A 64 -18.91 -13.39 -14.50
N LEU A 65 -17.59 -13.18 -14.33
CA LEU A 65 -16.61 -13.36 -15.39
C LEU A 65 -16.56 -14.82 -15.87
N VAL A 66 -16.43 -15.78 -14.95
CA VAL A 66 -16.22 -17.20 -15.32
C VAL A 66 -17.52 -17.91 -15.76
N ASN A 67 -18.70 -17.40 -15.38
CA ASN A 67 -20.00 -17.97 -15.76
C ASN A 67 -20.71 -17.21 -16.90
N GLY A 68 -20.02 -16.26 -17.55
CA GLY A 68 -20.59 -15.53 -18.69
C GLY A 68 -21.78 -14.63 -18.33
N LYS A 69 -21.85 -14.14 -17.08
CA LYS A 69 -22.95 -13.30 -16.58
C LYS A 69 -22.76 -11.80 -16.85
N ILE A 70 -21.60 -11.40 -17.36
CA ILE A 70 -21.31 -10.00 -17.71
C ILE A 70 -22.27 -9.50 -18.79
N GLY A 71 -23.07 -8.48 -18.46
CA GLY A 71 -24.09 -7.88 -19.33
C GLY A 71 -25.49 -8.49 -19.16
N TYR A 72 -25.62 -9.59 -18.40
CA TYR A 72 -26.90 -10.20 -18.06
C TYR A 72 -27.41 -9.68 -16.72
N ASP A 73 -26.60 -9.86 -15.68
CA ASP A 73 -26.91 -9.38 -14.33
C ASP A 73 -26.46 -7.91 -14.22
N LEU A 74 -27.42 -6.99 -14.12
CA LEU A 74 -27.16 -5.56 -14.13
C LEU A 74 -26.91 -5.03 -12.71
N ALA A 75 -25.69 -4.56 -12.48
CA ALA A 75 -25.25 -3.88 -11.26
C ALA A 75 -25.59 -4.57 -9.91
N PRO A 76 -25.42 -5.90 -9.75
CA PRO A 76 -25.74 -6.60 -8.49
C PRO A 76 -24.92 -6.09 -7.29
N GLY A 77 -23.67 -5.67 -7.52
CA GLY A 77 -22.81 -4.98 -6.56
C GLY A 77 -22.73 -3.47 -6.82
N GLN A 78 -23.84 -2.85 -7.25
CA GLN A 78 -23.90 -1.45 -7.68
C GLN A 78 -22.88 -1.15 -8.81
N TRP A 79 -22.27 0.03 -8.86
CA TRP A 79 -21.31 0.39 -9.91
C TRP A 79 -19.97 -0.34 -9.79
N GLN A 80 -19.67 -0.93 -8.63
CA GLN A 80 -18.50 -1.77 -8.36
C GLN A 80 -18.58 -3.12 -9.11
N SER A 81 -19.78 -3.52 -9.58
CA SER A 81 -20.00 -4.72 -10.41
C SER A 81 -19.14 -4.75 -11.69
N TYR A 82 -18.67 -3.58 -12.12
CA TYR A 82 -17.97 -3.39 -13.37
C TYR A 82 -16.46 -3.17 -13.18
N PHE A 83 -15.97 -3.28 -11.95
CA PHE A 83 -14.53 -3.28 -11.68
C PHE A 83 -13.85 -4.52 -12.26
N ASN A 84 -12.58 -4.38 -12.60
CA ASN A 84 -11.77 -5.48 -13.12
C ASN A 84 -11.65 -6.59 -12.06
N PRO A 85 -12.24 -7.79 -12.27
CA PRO A 85 -12.22 -8.87 -11.28
C PRO A 85 -10.89 -9.61 -11.19
N THR A 86 -9.88 -9.23 -12.00
CA THR A 86 -8.64 -10.01 -12.15
C THR A 86 -7.91 -10.22 -10.82
N ILE A 87 -7.91 -9.21 -9.95
CA ILE A 87 -7.30 -9.33 -8.62
C ILE A 87 -8.08 -10.32 -7.72
N ASP A 88 -9.40 -10.35 -7.85
CA ASP A 88 -10.30 -11.17 -7.05
C ASP A 88 -10.28 -12.65 -7.44
N LEU A 89 -9.87 -12.96 -8.69
CA LEU A 89 -9.72 -14.33 -9.17
C LEU A 89 -8.78 -15.16 -8.29
N LEU A 90 -7.79 -14.53 -7.66
CA LEU A 90 -6.88 -15.22 -6.74
C LEU A 90 -7.64 -15.74 -5.51
N TYR A 91 -8.34 -14.86 -4.80
CA TYR A 91 -9.09 -15.24 -3.60
C TYR A 91 -10.25 -16.19 -3.93
N TYR A 92 -10.97 -15.90 -5.02
CA TYR A 92 -12.06 -16.72 -5.53
C TYR A 92 -11.59 -18.15 -5.86
N GLY A 93 -10.48 -18.28 -6.61
CA GLY A 93 -9.92 -19.58 -6.97
C GLY A 93 -9.37 -20.35 -5.77
N LEU A 94 -8.71 -19.69 -4.82
CA LEU A 94 -8.24 -20.33 -3.60
C LEU A 94 -9.40 -20.90 -2.78
N ASN A 95 -10.49 -20.16 -2.60
CA ASN A 95 -11.67 -20.65 -1.87
C ASN A 95 -12.43 -21.77 -2.61
N ALA A 96 -12.32 -21.85 -3.94
CA ALA A 96 -12.88 -22.96 -4.69
C ALA A 96 -12.07 -24.27 -4.50
N LEU A 97 -10.77 -24.16 -4.19
CA LEU A 97 -9.84 -25.30 -4.14
C LEU A 97 -9.44 -25.71 -2.72
N LEU A 98 -9.46 -24.78 -1.77
CA LEU A 98 -8.91 -24.95 -0.43
C LEU A 98 -9.94 -24.56 0.64
N PRO A 99 -9.84 -25.12 1.87
CA PRO A 99 -10.61 -24.63 3.00
C PRO A 99 -10.31 -23.15 3.31
N ALA A 100 -11.31 -22.41 3.79
CA ALA A 100 -11.18 -20.98 4.07
C ALA A 100 -9.94 -20.59 4.93
N PRO A 101 -9.57 -21.35 5.99
CA PRO A 101 -8.34 -21.08 6.75
C PRO A 101 -7.08 -21.10 5.88
N ALA A 102 -6.96 -22.06 4.97
CA ALA A 102 -5.80 -22.15 4.09
C ALA A 102 -5.74 -20.96 3.12
N THR A 103 -6.89 -20.52 2.60
CA THR A 103 -6.98 -19.28 1.81
C THR A 103 -6.54 -18.07 2.62
N GLY A 104 -7.07 -17.90 3.84
CA GLY A 104 -6.68 -16.81 4.75
C GLY A 104 -5.18 -16.79 5.04
N PHE A 105 -4.59 -17.95 5.35
CA PHE A 105 -3.14 -18.08 5.54
C PHE A 105 -2.35 -17.63 4.30
N ILE A 106 -2.75 -18.06 3.10
CA ILE A 106 -2.08 -17.69 1.85
C ILE A 106 -2.20 -16.19 1.60
N MET A 107 -3.37 -15.59 1.80
CA MET A 107 -3.58 -14.15 1.66
C MET A 107 -2.73 -13.36 2.66
N GLY A 108 -2.73 -13.77 3.94
CA GLY A 108 -1.87 -13.16 4.97
C GLY A 108 -0.39 -13.29 4.64
N TRP A 109 0.05 -14.44 4.11
CA TRP A 109 1.42 -14.65 3.67
C TRP A 109 1.80 -13.72 2.50
N LEU A 110 0.93 -13.59 1.50
CA LEU A 110 1.11 -12.68 0.37
C LEU A 110 1.18 -11.22 0.83
N HIS A 111 0.30 -10.80 1.74
CA HIS A 111 0.35 -9.45 2.33
C HIS A 111 1.67 -9.24 3.08
N GLY A 112 2.14 -10.27 3.79
CA GLY A 112 3.42 -10.28 4.48
C GLY A 112 4.65 -10.11 3.56
N LEU A 113 4.55 -10.37 2.26
CA LEU A 113 5.64 -10.10 1.31
C LEU A 113 5.98 -8.60 1.19
N ASN A 114 5.07 -7.70 1.58
CA ASN A 114 5.37 -6.26 1.67
C ASN A 114 6.55 -5.99 2.62
N PHE A 115 6.67 -6.73 3.71
CA PHE A 115 7.82 -6.64 4.63
C PHE A 115 9.14 -6.88 3.91
N VAL A 116 9.18 -7.87 2.99
CA VAL A 116 10.39 -8.23 2.24
C VAL A 116 10.82 -7.08 1.34
N LEU A 117 9.87 -6.46 0.64
CA LEU A 117 10.12 -5.32 -0.24
C LEU A 117 10.53 -4.08 0.56
N LEU A 118 9.87 -3.80 1.68
CA LEU A 118 10.23 -2.70 2.59
C LEU A 118 11.63 -2.86 3.15
N ALA A 119 11.99 -4.06 3.62
CA ALA A 119 13.34 -4.33 4.11
C ALA A 119 14.39 -4.17 3.00
N ALA A 120 14.07 -4.59 1.77
CA ALA A 120 14.94 -4.39 0.62
C ALA A 120 15.09 -2.91 0.24
N ILE A 121 14.02 -2.11 0.28
CA ILE A 121 14.06 -0.66 0.06
C ILE A 121 14.89 0.01 1.16
N GLY A 122 14.63 -0.30 2.43
CA GLY A 122 15.37 0.21 3.58
C GLY A 122 16.88 -0.05 3.44
N ARG A 123 17.26 -1.26 3.02
CA ARG A 123 18.68 -1.60 2.76
C ARG A 123 19.32 -0.80 1.63
N GLN A 124 18.56 -0.39 0.61
CA GLN A 124 19.09 0.47 -0.46
C GLN A 124 19.29 1.91 -0.01
N LEU A 125 18.49 2.37 0.97
CA LEU A 125 18.50 3.75 1.44
C LEU A 125 19.36 3.98 2.68
N MET A 126 19.76 2.91 3.38
CA MET A 126 20.59 2.97 4.58
C MET A 126 22.06 2.59 4.32
N PRO A 127 23.02 3.16 5.08
CA PRO A 127 24.41 2.71 5.04
C PRO A 127 24.55 1.26 5.50
N ALA A 128 25.40 0.46 4.86
CA ALA A 128 25.79 -0.84 5.39
C ALA A 128 26.58 -0.67 6.71
N PRO A 129 26.38 -1.54 7.72
CA PRO A 129 25.58 -2.77 7.76
C PRO A 129 24.24 -2.60 8.52
N SER A 130 23.44 -1.56 8.23
CA SER A 130 22.21 -1.22 8.98
C SER A 130 21.02 -2.18 8.76
N HIS A 131 21.24 -3.50 8.81
CA HIS A 131 20.18 -4.50 8.61
C HIS A 131 19.10 -4.39 9.69
N ARG A 132 19.47 -4.15 10.96
CA ARG A 132 18.51 -3.98 12.05
C ARG A 132 17.52 -2.86 11.75
N ALA A 133 18.02 -1.69 11.35
CA ALA A 133 17.16 -0.53 11.09
C ALA A 133 16.22 -0.81 9.90
N ALA A 134 16.70 -1.44 8.84
CA ALA A 134 15.87 -1.82 7.70
C ALA A 134 14.75 -2.80 8.11
N LEU A 135 15.07 -3.81 8.93
CA LEU A 135 14.09 -4.78 9.45
C LEU A 135 13.05 -4.12 10.35
N LEU A 136 13.48 -3.28 11.30
CA LEU A 136 12.57 -2.64 12.25
C LEU A 136 11.65 -1.62 11.58
N LEU A 137 12.14 -0.85 10.60
CA LEU A 137 11.29 0.07 9.84
C LEU A 137 10.32 -0.66 8.92
N ALA A 138 10.74 -1.77 8.30
CA ALA A 138 9.85 -2.61 7.52
C ALA A 138 8.74 -3.21 8.38
N LEU A 139 9.09 -3.69 9.58
CA LEU A 139 8.11 -4.21 10.53
C LEU A 139 7.15 -3.10 10.98
N ALA A 140 7.66 -1.93 11.35
CA ALA A 140 6.82 -0.79 11.72
C ALA A 140 5.84 -0.39 10.61
N GLY A 141 6.25 -0.51 9.33
CA GLY A 141 5.38 -0.23 8.18
C GLY A 141 4.23 -1.22 8.07
N CYS A 142 4.49 -2.50 8.34
CA CYS A 142 3.48 -3.57 8.36
C CYS A 142 2.64 -3.61 9.65
N LEU A 143 2.80 -2.65 10.57
CA LEU A 143 2.00 -2.54 11.80
C LEU A 143 1.09 -1.30 11.81
N GLY A 144 0.98 -0.60 10.67
CA GLY A 144 0.02 0.47 10.46
C GLY A 144 -1.43 -0.04 10.41
N PRO A 145 -2.42 0.77 10.82
CA PRO A 145 -3.81 0.32 10.92
C PRO A 145 -4.42 -0.04 9.56
N GLY A 146 -4.00 0.59 8.45
CA GLY A 146 -4.43 0.20 7.11
C GLY A 146 -4.02 -1.22 6.79
N PHE A 147 -2.69 -1.49 6.80
CA PHE A 147 -2.15 -2.81 6.52
C PHE A 147 -2.74 -3.90 7.42
N VAL A 148 -2.81 -3.63 8.71
CA VAL A 148 -3.29 -4.59 9.71
C VAL A 148 -4.79 -4.88 9.51
N SER A 149 -5.61 -3.84 9.28
CA SER A 149 -7.05 -4.05 9.06
C SER A 149 -7.35 -4.91 7.84
N GLU A 150 -6.48 -4.87 6.84
CA GLU A 150 -6.60 -5.60 5.58
C GLU A 150 -5.87 -6.95 5.56
N LEU A 151 -5.36 -7.42 6.70
CA LEU A 151 -4.58 -8.64 6.74
C LEU A 151 -5.46 -9.86 6.43
N GLY A 152 -5.13 -10.57 5.35
CA GLY A 152 -5.83 -11.80 4.96
C GLY A 152 -7.18 -11.61 4.25
N ASN A 153 -7.60 -10.35 4.03
CA ASN A 153 -8.90 -10.04 3.43
C ASN A 153 -8.82 -9.66 1.94
N THR A 154 -9.96 -9.42 1.30
CA THR A 154 -10.07 -9.14 -0.14
C THR A 154 -10.01 -7.67 -0.53
N MET A 155 -9.75 -6.73 0.40
CA MET A 155 -9.68 -5.30 0.06
C MET A 155 -8.66 -5.02 -1.05
N GLY A 156 -7.57 -5.79 -1.07
CA GLY A 156 -6.61 -5.82 -2.16
C GLY A 156 -5.55 -4.72 -2.12
N ASP A 157 -5.64 -3.71 -1.23
CA ASP A 157 -4.63 -2.63 -1.17
C ASP A 157 -3.27 -3.16 -0.68
N ASN A 158 -3.28 -4.09 0.28
CA ASN A 158 -2.08 -4.84 0.68
C ASN A 158 -1.44 -5.65 -0.46
N LEU A 159 -2.23 -6.28 -1.33
CA LEU A 159 -1.70 -7.10 -2.42
C LEU A 159 -1.09 -6.24 -3.52
N ILE A 160 -1.77 -5.16 -3.93
CA ILE A 160 -1.25 -4.25 -4.95
C ILE A 160 -0.13 -3.35 -4.43
N ALA A 161 0.05 -3.21 -3.12
CA ALA A 161 1.21 -2.53 -2.56
C ALA A 161 2.53 -3.19 -3.00
N LEU A 162 2.52 -4.52 -3.24
CA LEU A 162 3.68 -5.25 -3.76
C LEU A 162 4.17 -4.69 -5.10
N THR A 163 3.27 -4.28 -5.98
CA THR A 163 3.64 -3.73 -7.28
C THR A 163 4.23 -2.32 -7.15
N VAL A 164 3.69 -1.51 -6.24
CA VAL A 164 4.18 -0.14 -5.97
C VAL A 164 5.56 -0.19 -5.33
N LEU A 165 5.72 -0.99 -4.26
CA LEU A 165 6.99 -1.16 -3.58
C LEU A 165 8.04 -1.83 -4.48
N GLY A 166 7.64 -2.82 -5.28
CA GLY A 166 8.50 -3.47 -6.26
C GLY A 166 8.99 -2.51 -7.34
N ALA A 167 8.11 -1.67 -7.90
CA ALA A 167 8.48 -0.65 -8.87
C ALA A 167 9.46 0.37 -8.29
N LEU A 168 9.20 0.86 -7.07
CA LEU A 168 10.11 1.74 -6.36
C LEU A 168 11.48 1.07 -6.11
N LEU A 169 11.48 -0.18 -5.65
CA LEU A 169 12.72 -0.93 -5.41
C LEU A 169 13.55 -1.11 -6.69
N LEU A 170 12.92 -1.40 -7.84
CA LEU A 170 13.60 -1.51 -9.12
C LEU A 170 14.27 -0.18 -9.52
N VAL A 171 13.57 0.93 -9.36
CA VAL A 171 14.11 2.29 -9.59
C VAL A 171 15.30 2.57 -8.67
N LEU A 172 15.18 2.27 -7.37
CA LEU A 172 16.24 2.51 -6.39
C LEU A 172 17.47 1.63 -6.65
N ARG A 173 17.30 0.35 -7.00
CA ARG A 173 18.40 -0.57 -7.34
C ARG A 173 19.14 -0.16 -8.61
N ALA A 174 18.42 0.42 -9.58
CA ALA A 174 18.98 0.88 -10.83
C ALA A 174 19.60 2.29 -10.75
N TRP A 175 19.72 2.88 -9.55
CA TRP A 175 20.14 4.27 -9.38
C TRP A 175 21.43 4.64 -10.14
N PRO A 176 22.53 3.85 -10.08
CA PRO A 176 23.73 4.16 -10.85
C PRO A 176 23.49 4.21 -12.37
N GLN A 177 22.59 3.36 -12.88
CA GLN A 177 22.20 3.32 -14.29
C GLN A 177 21.33 4.54 -14.63
N LEU A 178 20.39 4.92 -13.77
CA LEU A 178 19.50 6.08 -14.00
C LEU A 178 20.29 7.38 -14.21
N VAL A 179 21.34 7.59 -13.40
CA VAL A 179 22.19 8.79 -13.50
C VAL A 179 23.06 8.78 -14.77
N ARG A 180 23.52 7.60 -15.22
CA ARG A 180 24.29 7.47 -16.46
C ARG A 180 23.43 7.53 -17.72
N GLY A 181 22.18 7.07 -17.65
CA GLY A 181 21.29 6.91 -18.79
C GLY A 181 21.63 5.68 -19.66
N GLY A 182 21.08 5.67 -20.87
CA GLY A 182 21.25 4.60 -21.85
C GLY A 182 20.33 3.38 -21.63
N ALA A 183 20.54 2.35 -22.44
CA ALA A 183 19.68 1.16 -22.49
C ALA A 183 19.46 0.47 -21.12
N PRO A 184 20.47 0.31 -20.23
CA PRO A 184 20.24 -0.28 -18.91
C PRO A 184 19.27 0.52 -18.05
N ALA A 185 19.34 1.86 -18.11
CA ALA A 185 18.43 2.74 -17.39
C ALA A 185 17.00 2.61 -17.93
N TRP A 186 16.86 2.62 -19.26
CA TRP A 186 15.56 2.48 -19.93
C TRP A 186 14.90 1.13 -19.63
N ARG A 187 15.66 0.04 -19.66
CA ARG A 187 15.15 -1.30 -19.28
C ARG A 187 14.66 -1.31 -17.84
N ALA A 188 15.41 -0.72 -16.92
CA ALA A 188 15.04 -0.68 -15.51
C ALA A 188 13.75 0.12 -15.27
N VAL A 189 13.62 1.32 -15.86
CA VAL A 189 12.41 2.14 -15.68
C VAL A 189 11.23 1.60 -16.47
N ALA A 190 11.43 0.95 -17.63
CA ALA A 190 10.38 0.25 -18.36
C ALA A 190 9.81 -0.90 -17.52
N LEU A 191 10.67 -1.72 -16.89
CA LEU A 191 10.23 -2.82 -16.03
C LEU A 191 9.53 -2.30 -14.76
N ALA A 192 10.07 -1.24 -14.14
CA ALA A 192 9.42 -0.59 -12.99
C ALA A 192 8.05 -0.02 -13.38
N GLY A 193 7.95 0.63 -14.54
CA GLY A 193 6.70 1.11 -15.11
C GLY A 193 5.72 -0.02 -15.37
N LEU A 194 6.16 -1.11 -16.01
CA LEU A 194 5.34 -2.30 -16.27
C LEU A 194 4.76 -2.86 -14.97
N LEU A 195 5.57 -2.99 -13.93
CA LEU A 195 5.10 -3.48 -12.63
C LEU A 195 4.10 -2.51 -11.98
N ALA A 196 4.39 -1.20 -11.99
CA ALA A 196 3.47 -0.19 -11.46
C ALA A 196 2.12 -0.19 -12.21
N GLY A 197 2.17 -0.25 -13.54
CA GLY A 197 0.99 -0.32 -14.41
C GLY A 197 0.20 -1.62 -14.26
N PHE A 198 0.88 -2.74 -14.03
CA PHE A 198 0.21 -4.01 -13.72
C PHE A 198 -0.63 -3.89 -12.45
N GLY A 199 -0.10 -3.25 -11.40
CA GLY A 199 -0.87 -2.92 -10.21
C GLY A 199 -2.04 -1.97 -10.48
N THR A 200 -1.83 -0.93 -11.31
CA THR A 200 -2.89 0.00 -11.71
C THR A 200 -4.03 -0.69 -12.45
N GLY A 201 -3.74 -1.64 -13.34
CA GLY A 201 -4.80 -2.36 -14.05
C GLY A 201 -5.54 -3.35 -13.16
N LEU A 202 -4.87 -3.96 -12.17
CA LEU A 202 -5.53 -4.80 -11.16
C LEU A 202 -6.45 -4.00 -10.24
N LYS A 203 -6.03 -2.80 -9.81
CA LYS A 203 -6.86 -1.88 -9.02
C LYS A 203 -6.54 -0.43 -9.40
N LEU A 204 -7.52 0.27 -9.96
CA LEU A 204 -7.35 1.59 -10.57
C LEU A 204 -6.77 2.65 -9.62
N THR A 205 -7.02 2.51 -8.31
CA THR A 205 -6.49 3.42 -7.27
C THR A 205 -4.96 3.48 -7.26
N ASN A 206 -4.27 2.44 -7.74
CA ASN A 206 -2.81 2.45 -7.89
C ASN A 206 -2.29 3.41 -8.98
N ALA A 207 -3.15 3.96 -9.84
CA ALA A 207 -2.74 4.93 -10.87
C ALA A 207 -2.00 6.14 -10.26
N MET A 208 -2.39 6.58 -9.06
CA MET A 208 -1.73 7.69 -8.38
C MET A 208 -0.26 7.42 -8.07
N TYR A 209 0.09 6.17 -7.75
CA TYR A 209 1.46 5.77 -7.46
C TYR A 209 2.31 5.68 -8.73
N ALA A 210 1.74 5.12 -9.81
CA ALA A 210 2.42 5.10 -11.09
C ALA A 210 2.72 6.54 -11.57
N LEU A 211 1.73 7.44 -11.49
CA LEU A 211 1.90 8.85 -11.82
C LEU A 211 2.93 9.53 -10.91
N ALA A 212 2.85 9.32 -9.59
CA ALA A 212 3.79 9.91 -8.65
C ALA A 212 5.24 9.46 -8.90
N LEU A 213 5.46 8.18 -9.19
CA LEU A 213 6.80 7.66 -9.46
C LEU A 213 7.32 8.15 -10.81
N CYS A 214 6.46 8.24 -11.82
CA CYS A 214 6.77 8.86 -13.11
C CYS A 214 7.25 10.32 -12.94
N LEU A 215 6.51 11.12 -12.16
CA LEU A 215 6.89 12.50 -11.86
C LEU A 215 8.14 12.59 -10.99
N ALA A 216 8.32 11.68 -10.03
CA ALA A 216 9.52 11.64 -9.19
C ALA A 216 10.80 11.38 -10.00
N LEU A 217 10.74 10.64 -11.12
CA LEU A 217 11.89 10.45 -12.02
C LEU A 217 12.41 11.77 -12.62
N LEU A 218 11.59 12.84 -12.65
CA LEU A 218 12.04 14.19 -13.02
C LEU A 218 12.99 14.81 -11.98
N GLY A 219 13.06 14.23 -10.78
CA GLY A 219 14.00 14.57 -9.71
C GLY A 219 15.37 13.87 -9.80
N VAL A 220 15.58 12.96 -10.76
CA VAL A 220 16.89 12.31 -10.97
C VAL A 220 17.93 13.37 -11.36
N PRO A 221 19.15 13.38 -10.77
CA PRO A 221 20.17 14.34 -11.14
C PRO A 221 20.68 14.08 -12.57
N GLY A 222 20.73 15.13 -13.38
CA GLY A 222 21.20 15.05 -14.78
C GLY A 222 20.55 16.13 -15.65
N ALA A 223 20.81 16.09 -16.96
CA ALA A 223 20.17 17.00 -17.92
C ALA A 223 18.65 16.74 -18.04
N PHE A 224 17.88 17.77 -18.43
CA PHE A 224 16.42 17.67 -18.59
C PHE A 224 15.99 16.47 -19.45
N TRP A 225 16.61 16.28 -20.61
CA TRP A 225 16.26 15.20 -21.54
C TRP A 225 16.52 13.80 -21.02
N LEU A 226 17.52 13.61 -20.13
CA LEU A 226 17.71 12.32 -19.46
C LEU A 226 16.48 12.01 -18.59
N ARG A 227 16.10 12.96 -17.74
CA ARG A 227 14.98 12.82 -16.80
C ARG A 227 13.65 12.60 -17.52
N PHE A 228 13.41 13.40 -18.56
CA PHE A 228 12.22 13.27 -19.40
C PHE A 228 12.15 11.88 -20.06
N ARG A 229 13.25 11.40 -20.63
CA ARG A 229 13.30 10.05 -21.24
C ARG A 229 13.07 8.95 -20.22
N LEU A 230 13.60 9.08 -18.99
CA LEU A 230 13.33 8.11 -17.92
C LEU A 230 11.83 8.08 -17.58
N ALA A 231 11.21 9.24 -17.37
CA ALA A 231 9.79 9.35 -17.08
C ALA A 231 8.93 8.84 -18.25
N PHE A 232 9.28 9.18 -19.49
CA PHE A 232 8.57 8.73 -20.68
C PHE A 232 8.62 7.21 -20.87
N VAL A 233 9.80 6.60 -20.76
CA VAL A 233 9.96 5.14 -20.86
C VAL A 233 9.26 4.42 -19.70
N PHE A 234 9.30 4.98 -18.49
CA PHE A 234 8.49 4.49 -17.37
C PHE A 234 6.99 4.55 -17.69
N GLY A 235 6.52 5.64 -18.27
CA GLY A 235 5.13 5.81 -18.70
C GLY A 235 4.70 4.78 -19.74
N LEU A 236 5.54 4.50 -20.75
CA LEU A 236 5.27 3.43 -21.72
C LEU A 236 5.20 2.05 -21.05
N GLY A 237 6.12 1.76 -20.13
CA GLY A 237 6.07 0.56 -19.30
C GLY A 237 4.75 0.47 -18.53
N THR A 238 4.31 1.58 -17.92
CA THR A 238 3.05 1.66 -17.17
C THR A 238 1.85 1.32 -18.06
N LEU A 239 1.77 1.90 -19.25
CA LEU A 239 0.70 1.60 -20.21
C LEU A 239 0.70 0.12 -20.62
N ALA A 240 1.88 -0.47 -20.86
CA ALA A 240 2.01 -1.89 -21.14
C ALA A 240 1.53 -2.76 -19.97
N GLY A 241 1.89 -2.41 -18.74
CA GLY A 241 1.44 -3.11 -17.52
C GLY A 241 -0.08 -3.06 -17.34
N ILE A 242 -0.69 -1.90 -17.58
CA ILE A 242 -2.16 -1.75 -17.58
C ILE A 242 -2.77 -2.62 -18.67
N GLY A 243 -2.22 -2.62 -19.89
CA GLY A 243 -2.69 -3.46 -20.99
C GLY A 243 -2.69 -4.95 -20.64
N VAL A 244 -1.63 -5.43 -19.98
CA VAL A 244 -1.52 -6.84 -19.57
C VAL A 244 -2.54 -7.22 -18.49
N SER A 245 -2.75 -6.36 -17.49
CA SER A 245 -3.59 -6.67 -16.31
C SER A 245 -5.07 -6.31 -16.46
N ALA A 246 -5.40 -5.34 -17.31
CA ALA A 246 -6.77 -4.81 -17.46
C ALA A 246 -7.25 -4.73 -18.90
N GLY A 247 -6.38 -4.92 -19.91
CA GLY A 247 -6.76 -4.77 -21.32
C GLY A 247 -7.90 -5.69 -21.74
N HIS A 248 -7.90 -6.94 -21.25
CA HIS A 248 -8.99 -7.89 -21.50
C HIS A 248 -10.33 -7.39 -20.94
N TRP A 249 -10.30 -6.80 -19.74
CA TRP A 249 -11.50 -6.31 -19.05
C TRP A 249 -12.03 -5.03 -19.68
N TYR A 250 -11.15 -4.08 -19.98
CA TYR A 250 -11.53 -2.85 -20.66
C TYR A 250 -12.13 -3.12 -22.03
N TRP A 251 -11.60 -4.10 -22.75
CA TRP A 251 -12.19 -4.55 -24.00
C TRP A 251 -13.59 -5.16 -23.79
N ARG A 252 -13.76 -6.02 -22.77
CA ARG A 252 -15.06 -6.60 -22.42
C ARG A 252 -16.09 -5.53 -22.06
N MET A 253 -15.71 -4.52 -21.26
CA MET A 253 -16.57 -3.40 -20.90
C MET A 253 -16.94 -2.55 -22.11
N TRP A 254 -15.98 -2.29 -23.01
CA TRP A 254 -16.24 -1.61 -24.27
C TRP A 254 -17.27 -2.35 -25.13
N GLN A 255 -17.06 -3.65 -25.37
CA GLN A 255 -17.95 -4.45 -26.22
C GLN A 255 -19.35 -4.59 -25.63
N THR A 256 -19.46 -4.66 -24.29
CA THR A 256 -20.75 -4.94 -23.62
C THR A 256 -21.54 -3.67 -23.34
N PHE A 257 -20.85 -2.57 -22.98
CA PHE A 257 -21.49 -1.35 -22.49
C PHE A 257 -21.12 -0.10 -23.28
N GLY A 258 -20.15 -0.15 -24.20
CA GLY A 258 -19.70 1.03 -24.97
C GLY A 258 -18.80 1.99 -24.20
N ASN A 259 -18.27 1.57 -23.03
CA ASN A 259 -17.36 2.35 -22.20
C ASN A 259 -16.32 1.39 -21.58
N PRO A 260 -15.00 1.61 -21.76
CA PRO A 260 -13.98 0.67 -21.30
C PRO A 260 -13.80 0.66 -19.78
N LEU A 261 -14.32 1.68 -19.11
CA LEU A 261 -14.29 1.87 -17.66
C LEU A 261 -15.71 1.96 -17.10
N PHE A 262 -16.69 1.36 -17.77
CA PHE A 262 -18.10 1.48 -17.42
C PHE A 262 -18.34 1.22 -15.92
N PRO A 263 -19.20 2.00 -15.24
CA PRO A 263 -19.89 3.21 -15.70
C PRO A 263 -19.06 4.49 -15.44
N GLN A 264 -17.80 4.38 -15.02
CA GLN A 264 -16.92 5.53 -14.81
C GLN A 264 -16.66 6.26 -16.13
N PHE A 265 -16.45 7.58 -16.07
CA PHE A 265 -16.23 8.43 -17.25
C PHE A 265 -17.37 8.43 -18.28
N ASN A 266 -18.60 8.10 -17.88
CA ASN A 266 -19.72 8.10 -18.82
C ASN A 266 -20.16 9.50 -19.26
N ASN A 267 -19.63 10.57 -18.65
CA ASN A 267 -19.66 11.91 -19.19
C ASN A 267 -18.91 12.06 -20.52
N ILE A 268 -17.99 11.14 -20.86
CA ILE A 268 -17.23 11.11 -22.11
C ILE A 268 -17.81 10.06 -23.06
N PHE A 269 -17.92 8.80 -22.62
CA PHE A 269 -18.30 7.68 -23.48
C PHE A 269 -19.80 7.63 -23.83
N LYS A 270 -20.66 8.22 -22.99
CA LYS A 270 -22.11 8.32 -23.22
C LYS A 270 -22.78 6.96 -23.49
N ALA A 271 -22.33 5.90 -22.81
CA ALA A 271 -22.96 4.59 -22.84
C ALA A 271 -24.44 4.68 -22.41
N PRO A 272 -25.37 4.02 -23.13
CA PRO A 272 -26.82 4.18 -22.93
C PRO A 272 -27.33 3.63 -21.59
N LEU A 273 -26.61 2.68 -20.99
CA LEU A 273 -26.99 2.04 -19.72
C LEU A 273 -26.50 2.77 -18.47
N ALA A 274 -25.87 3.94 -18.61
CA ALA A 274 -25.46 4.76 -17.48
C ALA A 274 -25.81 6.24 -17.70
N ALA A 275 -25.97 6.97 -16.59
CA ALA A 275 -26.15 8.42 -16.65
C ALA A 275 -24.92 9.10 -17.28
N PRO A 276 -25.06 10.22 -18.02
CA PRO A 276 -23.97 10.89 -18.72
C PRO A 276 -23.09 11.76 -17.79
N ILE A 277 -22.73 11.22 -16.62
CA ILE A 277 -21.95 11.85 -15.56
C ILE A 277 -20.65 11.09 -15.29
N GLY A 278 -19.71 11.73 -14.59
CA GLY A 278 -18.57 11.04 -13.99
C GLY A 278 -18.97 10.44 -12.65
N ILE A 279 -18.68 9.15 -12.44
CA ILE A 279 -18.94 8.46 -11.17
C ILE A 279 -17.62 8.22 -10.44
N GLY A 280 -17.60 8.61 -9.16
CA GLY A 280 -16.50 8.40 -8.25
C GLY A 280 -16.85 8.90 -6.85
N ASP A 281 -16.18 8.38 -5.84
CA ASP A 281 -16.43 8.74 -4.45
C ASP A 281 -15.62 9.98 -4.04
N THR A 282 -16.18 11.16 -4.31
CA THR A 282 -15.54 12.46 -4.03
C THR A 282 -15.90 13.01 -2.65
N GLY A 283 -16.69 12.28 -1.86
CA GLY A 283 -17.14 12.69 -0.52
C GLY A 283 -15.98 12.84 0.46
N TRP A 284 -14.97 11.97 0.34
CA TRP A 284 -13.80 11.91 1.23
C TRP A 284 -12.74 12.99 0.97
N ILE A 285 -12.81 13.67 -0.18
CA ILE A 285 -11.82 14.68 -0.55
C ILE A 285 -12.01 15.92 0.33
N PRO A 286 -10.96 16.41 1.03
CA PRO A 286 -11.02 17.62 1.85
C PRO A 286 -11.43 18.85 1.04
N LYS A 287 -12.29 19.68 1.65
CA LYS A 287 -12.92 20.85 1.06
C LYS A 287 -12.15 22.12 1.44
N GLY A 288 -11.70 22.86 0.42
CA GLY A 288 -10.97 24.11 0.62
C GLY A 288 -9.52 23.93 1.10
N TRP A 289 -8.80 25.06 1.21
CA TRP A 289 -7.36 25.07 1.48
C TRP A 289 -7.01 24.82 2.94
N SER A 290 -7.80 25.34 3.88
CA SER A 290 -7.57 25.16 5.32
C SER A 290 -7.68 23.70 5.73
N GLU A 291 -8.73 23.02 5.26
CA GLU A 291 -8.93 21.60 5.52
C GLU A 291 -7.83 20.75 4.90
N LYS A 292 -7.42 21.03 3.65
CA LYS A 292 -6.30 20.35 3.00
C LYS A 292 -4.99 20.52 3.78
N LEU A 293 -4.72 21.71 4.30
CA LEU A 293 -3.51 22.00 5.07
C LEU A 293 -3.49 21.22 6.40
N LEU A 294 -4.63 21.18 7.09
CA LEU A 294 -4.77 20.53 8.39
C LEU A 294 -5.14 19.04 8.27
N TRP A 295 -5.22 18.49 7.06
CA TRP A 295 -5.82 17.18 6.81
C TRP A 295 -5.24 16.05 7.67
N PRO A 296 -3.90 15.86 7.77
CA PRO A 296 -3.32 14.86 8.65
C PRO A 296 -3.80 14.94 10.09
N PHE A 297 -4.00 16.14 10.63
CA PHE A 297 -4.48 16.33 12.00
C PHE A 297 -5.99 16.05 12.10
N ILE A 298 -6.76 16.50 11.11
CA ILE A 298 -8.21 16.29 11.06
C ILE A 298 -8.55 14.80 11.03
N PHE A 299 -7.93 14.01 10.15
CA PHE A 299 -8.23 12.60 10.06
C PHE A 299 -7.53 11.74 11.12
N SER A 300 -6.53 12.27 11.83
CA SER A 300 -6.01 11.65 13.06
C SER A 300 -6.99 11.81 14.22
N TYR A 301 -7.63 12.97 14.31
CA TYR A 301 -8.65 13.25 15.32
C TYR A 301 -9.96 12.50 15.03
N ASN A 302 -10.36 12.43 13.76
CA ASN A 302 -11.57 11.73 13.33
C ASN A 302 -11.31 10.89 12.08
N SER A 303 -11.05 9.59 12.26
CA SER A 303 -10.78 8.67 11.15
C SER A 303 -11.95 8.53 10.18
N LYS A 304 -13.19 8.78 10.62
CA LYS A 304 -14.39 8.75 9.76
C LYS A 304 -14.39 9.80 8.65
N ARG A 305 -13.40 10.71 8.65
CA ARG A 305 -13.15 11.66 7.55
C ARG A 305 -12.45 11.04 6.35
N VAL A 306 -11.83 9.87 6.51
CA VAL A 306 -11.03 9.19 5.47
C VAL A 306 -11.34 7.70 5.34
N ILE A 307 -12.07 7.10 6.28
CA ILE A 307 -12.39 5.67 6.23
C ILE A 307 -13.66 5.32 7.01
N GLU A 308 -14.31 4.22 6.68
CA GLU A 308 -15.55 3.75 7.25
C GLU A 308 -15.38 3.11 8.64
N ILE A 309 -14.16 2.78 9.06
CA ILE A 309 -13.87 2.14 10.36
C ILE A 309 -13.23 3.11 11.36
N VAL A 310 -13.31 2.79 12.64
CA VAL A 310 -12.59 3.55 13.67
C VAL A 310 -11.15 3.07 13.67
N MET A 311 -10.21 4.00 13.51
CA MET A 311 -8.78 3.71 13.63
C MET A 311 -8.03 4.90 14.20
N THR A 312 -6.96 4.62 14.92
CA THR A 312 -6.04 5.64 15.40
C THR A 312 -4.72 5.48 14.68
N GLN A 313 -4.27 6.57 14.08
CA GLN A 313 -2.96 6.67 13.46
C GLN A 313 -2.34 7.99 13.92
N LEU A 314 -1.06 7.96 14.27
CA LEU A 314 -0.29 9.16 14.62
C LEU A 314 0.85 9.44 13.63
N ILE A 315 1.12 8.50 12.72
CA ILE A 315 2.24 8.60 11.80
C ILE A 315 2.06 9.74 10.79
N TRP A 316 0.84 10.01 10.35
CA TRP A 316 0.55 11.03 9.35
C TRP A 316 0.81 12.47 9.84
N PRO A 317 0.33 12.91 11.02
CA PRO A 317 0.67 14.24 11.54
C PRO A 317 2.17 14.36 11.86
N MET A 318 2.81 13.29 12.36
CA MET A 318 4.27 13.28 12.57
C MET A 318 5.04 13.47 11.25
N LEU A 319 4.66 12.73 10.21
CA LEU A 319 5.23 12.86 8.87
C LEU A 319 4.99 14.24 8.26
N TYR A 320 3.79 14.79 8.44
CA TYR A 320 3.45 16.11 7.93
C TYR A 320 4.36 17.18 8.53
N LEU A 321 4.53 17.18 9.86
CA LEU A 321 5.45 18.10 10.54
C LEU A 321 6.90 17.90 10.10
N ALA A 322 7.36 16.66 10.00
CA ALA A 322 8.71 16.34 9.53
C ALA A 322 8.92 16.80 8.07
N GLY A 323 7.92 16.61 7.20
CA GLY A 323 7.94 17.03 5.80
C GLY A 323 7.98 18.55 5.64
N VAL A 324 7.16 19.28 6.41
CA VAL A 324 7.19 20.76 6.44
C VAL A 324 8.55 21.25 6.93
N ALA A 325 9.05 20.71 8.04
CA ALA A 325 10.38 21.06 8.55
C ALA A 325 11.48 20.79 7.52
N LEU A 326 11.41 19.65 6.82
CA LEU A 326 12.36 19.29 5.76
C LEU A 326 12.29 20.27 4.59
N ALA A 327 11.09 20.60 4.11
CA ALA A 327 10.90 21.55 3.02
C ALA A 327 11.46 22.94 3.38
N LEU A 328 11.14 23.46 4.57
CA LEU A 328 11.67 24.72 5.08
C LEU A 328 13.21 24.69 5.19
N ARG A 329 13.78 23.57 5.65
CA ARG A 329 15.23 23.42 5.75
C ARG A 329 15.89 23.42 4.37
N LEU A 330 15.34 22.69 3.41
CA LEU A 330 15.87 22.65 2.04
C LEU A 330 15.77 24.02 1.36
N LEU A 331 14.66 24.74 1.57
CA LEU A 331 14.48 26.11 1.07
C LEU A 331 15.52 27.07 1.68
N ARG A 332 15.71 27.02 3.00
CA ARG A 332 16.75 27.82 3.68
C ARG A 332 18.14 27.52 3.15
N ASP A 333 18.50 26.24 3.02
CA ASP A 333 19.84 25.84 2.55
C ASP A 333 20.06 26.32 1.10
N ALA A 334 19.02 26.32 0.25
CA ALA A 334 19.07 26.86 -1.11
C ALA A 334 19.23 28.39 -1.16
N ILE A 335 18.50 29.14 -0.31
CA ILE A 335 18.56 30.61 -0.25
C ILE A 335 19.90 31.09 0.32
N VAL A 336 20.36 30.48 1.41
CA VAL A 336 21.58 30.90 2.12
C VAL A 336 22.85 30.38 1.41
N GLY A 337 22.71 29.53 0.39
CA GLY A 337 23.85 28.88 -0.28
C GLY A 337 24.64 27.94 0.64
N HIS A 338 24.06 27.57 1.79
CA HIS A 338 24.73 26.73 2.77
C HIS A 338 24.75 25.29 2.26
N LYS A 339 25.94 24.76 1.98
CA LYS A 339 26.10 23.34 1.68
C LYS A 339 25.95 22.57 3.00
N PRO A 340 24.92 21.70 3.13
CA PRO A 340 24.71 20.95 4.37
C PRO A 340 25.91 20.03 4.65
N ALA A 341 26.25 19.86 5.92
CA ALA A 341 27.34 18.97 6.36
C ALA A 341 27.13 17.51 5.95
N ALA A 342 25.87 17.06 5.79
CA ALA A 342 25.51 15.77 5.22
C ALA A 342 24.25 15.90 4.35
N PRO A 343 24.35 15.93 3.01
CA PRO A 343 23.16 15.95 2.15
C PRO A 343 22.41 14.62 2.24
N LEU A 344 21.08 14.68 2.10
CA LEU A 344 20.26 13.46 1.96
C LEU A 344 20.75 12.71 0.71
N ALA A 345 20.99 11.40 0.85
CA ALA A 345 21.37 10.57 -0.29
C ALA A 345 20.33 10.73 -1.40
N ARG A 346 20.79 10.93 -2.65
CA ARG A 346 19.88 11.23 -3.78
C ARG A 346 18.77 10.18 -3.98
N PRO A 347 19.01 8.85 -3.82
CA PRO A 347 17.93 7.86 -3.85
C PRO A 347 16.87 8.07 -2.77
N ALA A 348 17.28 8.47 -1.55
CA ALA A 348 16.34 8.80 -0.47
C ALA A 348 15.54 10.06 -0.79
N GLY A 349 16.16 11.06 -1.42
CA GLY A 349 15.46 12.24 -1.94
C GLY A 349 14.39 11.90 -2.99
N LEU A 350 14.68 10.96 -3.90
CA LEU A 350 13.70 10.46 -4.87
C LEU A 350 12.53 9.77 -4.17
N MET A 351 12.81 8.91 -3.19
CA MET A 351 11.77 8.21 -2.42
C MET A 351 10.85 9.18 -1.67
N LEU A 352 11.41 10.22 -1.02
CA LEU A 352 10.61 11.26 -0.36
C LEU A 352 9.83 12.12 -1.35
N LEU A 353 10.40 12.40 -2.52
CA LEU A 353 9.70 13.12 -3.60
C LEU A 353 8.50 12.30 -4.11
N PHE A 354 8.70 11.00 -4.39
CA PHE A 354 7.64 10.07 -4.72
C PHE A 354 6.55 10.05 -3.64
N PHE A 355 6.95 9.90 -2.38
CA PHE A 355 6.03 9.88 -1.24
C PHE A 355 5.17 11.15 -1.17
N GLY A 356 5.80 12.33 -1.26
CA GLY A 356 5.11 13.61 -1.22
C GLY A 356 4.17 13.82 -2.40
N ILE A 357 4.60 13.52 -3.62
CA ILE A 357 3.75 13.63 -4.82
C ILE A 357 2.56 12.67 -4.72
N ALA A 358 2.79 11.41 -4.33
CA ALA A 358 1.72 10.42 -4.18
C ALA A 358 0.69 10.86 -3.12
N TYR A 359 1.15 11.39 -1.98
CA TYR A 359 0.25 11.93 -0.95
C TYR A 359 -0.58 13.10 -1.48
N LEU A 360 0.03 14.03 -2.22
CA LEU A 360 -0.69 15.17 -2.81
C LEU A 360 -1.70 14.73 -3.87
N ILE A 361 -1.39 13.73 -4.69
CA ILE A 361 -2.34 13.17 -5.65
C ILE A 361 -3.51 12.52 -4.91
N TRP A 362 -3.23 11.67 -3.91
CA TRP A 362 -4.25 11.04 -3.07
C TRP A 362 -5.18 12.06 -2.41
N LEU A 363 -4.61 13.12 -1.83
CA LEU A 363 -5.33 14.19 -1.15
C LEU A 363 -6.34 14.89 -2.06
N ASN A 364 -6.04 14.98 -3.37
CA ASN A 364 -6.86 15.72 -4.33
C ASN A 364 -7.76 14.83 -5.20
N LEU A 365 -7.52 13.52 -5.26
CA LEU A 365 -8.30 12.60 -6.09
C LEU A 365 -9.20 11.64 -5.30
N PHE A 366 -8.77 11.22 -4.10
CA PHE A 366 -9.46 10.15 -3.37
C PHE A 366 -9.85 10.58 -1.96
N GLY A 367 -8.88 10.92 -1.10
CA GLY A 367 -9.14 11.17 0.33
C GLY A 367 -9.53 9.93 1.15
N ILE A 368 -9.49 8.72 0.56
CA ILE A 368 -9.86 7.45 1.23
C ILE A 368 -8.61 6.74 1.76
N TYR A 369 -8.58 6.41 3.05
CA TYR A 369 -7.40 5.92 3.78
C TYR A 369 -6.89 4.57 3.28
N ARG A 370 -7.76 3.62 2.92
CA ARG A 370 -7.30 2.31 2.41
C ARG A 370 -6.42 2.43 1.16
N TYR A 371 -6.64 3.47 0.35
CA TYR A 371 -5.79 3.74 -0.81
C TYR A 371 -4.42 4.33 -0.42
N LEU A 372 -4.17 4.71 0.84
CA LEU A 372 -2.86 5.15 1.33
C LEU A 372 -1.94 4.00 1.74
N VAL A 373 -2.41 2.74 1.79
CA VAL A 373 -1.64 1.61 2.33
C VAL A 373 -0.20 1.53 1.78
N PRO A 374 0.08 1.67 0.47
CA PRO A 374 1.46 1.69 -0.03
C PRO A 374 2.35 2.81 0.56
N LEU A 375 1.78 3.98 0.89
CA LEU A 375 2.51 5.03 1.61
C LEU A 375 2.56 4.77 3.11
N GLU A 376 1.52 4.23 3.73
CA GLU A 376 1.55 3.81 5.14
C GLU A 376 2.71 2.83 5.39
N LEU A 377 2.88 1.86 4.50
CA LEU A 377 3.99 0.91 4.50
C LEU A 377 5.36 1.60 4.46
N LEU A 378 5.49 2.68 3.68
CA LEU A 378 6.73 3.46 3.56
C LEU A 378 6.88 4.54 4.65
N ALA A 379 5.82 4.83 5.41
CA ALA A 379 5.75 5.98 6.32
C ALA A 379 6.85 5.95 7.40
N PRO A 380 7.15 4.82 8.05
CA PRO A 380 8.24 4.76 9.02
C PRO A 380 9.61 5.07 8.42
N LEU A 381 9.85 4.59 7.19
CA LEU A 381 11.08 4.87 6.47
C LEU A 381 11.16 6.33 6.04
N ALA A 382 10.07 6.92 5.56
CA ALA A 382 9.99 8.34 5.22
C ALA A 382 10.29 9.23 6.44
N LEU A 383 9.69 8.91 7.59
CA LEU A 383 9.89 9.66 8.84
C LEU A 383 11.36 9.58 9.29
N TRP A 384 11.94 8.37 9.25
CA TRP A 384 13.36 8.18 9.55
C TRP A 384 14.24 9.05 8.65
N LEU A 385 14.00 9.02 7.33
CA LEU A 385 14.84 9.73 6.34
C LEU A 385 14.75 11.24 6.52
N ALA A 386 13.56 11.76 6.82
CA ALA A 386 13.37 13.17 7.12
C ALA A 386 14.09 13.57 8.43
N ALA A 387 13.88 12.82 9.51
CA ALA A 387 14.49 13.11 10.82
C ALA A 387 16.03 13.14 10.74
N GLN A 388 16.62 12.23 9.98
CA GLN A 388 18.07 12.07 9.88
C GLN A 388 18.73 13.15 9.02
N ARG A 389 17.93 13.84 8.18
CA ARG A 389 18.36 15.05 7.50
C ARG A 389 18.16 16.32 8.34
N LEU A 390 17.18 16.31 9.25
CA LEU A 390 16.81 17.44 10.09
C LEU A 390 17.65 17.55 11.37
N MET A 391 18.13 16.42 11.89
CA MET A 391 18.74 16.31 13.22
C MET A 391 20.10 15.63 13.17
N GLN A 392 20.87 15.75 14.24
CA GLN A 392 22.09 14.96 14.39
C GLN A 392 21.76 13.45 14.40
N PRO A 393 22.61 12.57 13.83
CA PRO A 393 22.26 11.17 13.63
C PRO A 393 21.86 10.38 14.88
N ALA A 394 22.41 10.71 16.05
CA ALA A 394 22.04 10.04 17.31
C ALA A 394 20.64 10.45 17.77
N VAL A 395 20.36 11.76 17.77
CA VAL A 395 19.08 12.33 18.19
C VAL A 395 17.97 11.94 17.21
N GLY A 396 18.20 12.06 15.91
CA GLY A 396 17.23 11.70 14.88
C GLY A 396 16.81 10.22 14.96
N ARG A 397 17.76 9.30 15.20
CA ARG A 397 17.45 7.87 15.43
C ARG A 397 16.57 7.67 16.67
N GLN A 398 16.93 8.27 17.80
CA GLN A 398 16.21 8.05 19.06
C GLN A 398 14.80 8.64 19.01
N LEU A 399 14.64 9.86 18.51
CA LEU A 399 13.34 10.50 18.35
C LEU A 399 12.45 9.74 17.37
N THR A 400 13.00 9.29 16.24
CA THR A 400 12.24 8.46 15.29
C THR A 400 11.82 7.15 15.94
N ALA A 401 12.69 6.47 16.68
CA ALA A 401 12.35 5.22 17.35
C ALA A 401 11.18 5.39 18.34
N TRP A 402 11.21 6.45 19.16
CA TRP A 402 10.11 6.77 20.07
C TRP A 402 8.83 7.16 19.34
N ALA A 403 8.92 7.97 18.29
CA ALA A 403 7.77 8.37 17.48
C ALA A 403 7.10 7.16 16.82
N LEU A 404 7.89 6.24 16.27
CA LEU A 404 7.39 5.01 15.66
C LEU A 404 6.80 4.06 16.70
N LEU A 405 7.44 3.89 17.86
CA LEU A 405 6.87 3.10 18.95
C LEU A 405 5.51 3.66 19.38
N LEU A 406 5.42 4.98 19.58
CA LEU A 406 4.16 5.64 19.93
C LEU A 406 3.11 5.47 18.83
N ALA A 407 3.48 5.67 17.56
CA ALA A 407 2.57 5.53 16.44
C ALA A 407 2.06 4.08 16.29
N THR A 408 2.91 3.08 16.50
CA THR A 408 2.54 1.66 16.47
C THR A 408 1.68 1.27 17.67
N VAL A 409 2.01 1.71 18.89
CA VAL A 409 1.18 1.40 20.07
C VAL A 409 -0.20 2.04 19.97
N ALA A 410 -0.29 3.25 19.39
CA ALA A 410 -1.54 3.95 19.19
C ALA A 410 -2.51 3.24 18.24
N THR A 411 -2.06 2.25 17.46
CA THR A 411 -2.96 1.48 16.57
C THR A 411 -3.77 0.42 17.31
N LEU A 412 -3.38 0.06 18.55
CA LEU A 412 -4.07 -0.95 19.35
C LEU A 412 -5.43 -0.45 19.87
N PRO A 413 -6.49 -1.28 19.90
CA PRO A 413 -6.50 -2.74 19.69
C PRO A 413 -6.51 -3.23 18.23
N GLY A 414 -6.29 -2.36 17.25
CA GLY A 414 -6.30 -2.68 15.82
C GLY A 414 -7.62 -2.33 15.17
N ALA A 415 -7.57 -1.82 13.94
CA ALA A 415 -8.75 -1.56 13.13
C ALA A 415 -9.15 -2.86 12.39
N SER A 416 -10.44 -3.10 12.20
CA SER A 416 -10.94 -4.29 11.50
C SER A 416 -12.11 -3.93 10.58
N TRP A 417 -12.18 -4.62 9.46
CA TRP A 417 -13.28 -4.56 8.49
C TRP A 417 -14.37 -5.62 8.73
N GLY A 418 -14.25 -6.40 9.80
CA GLY A 418 -15.11 -7.54 10.09
C GLY A 418 -14.40 -8.86 9.84
N HIS A 419 -14.54 -9.79 10.80
CA HIS A 419 -14.07 -11.16 10.67
C HIS A 419 -15.12 -12.14 11.20
N ALA A 420 -15.36 -13.20 10.45
CA ALA A 420 -16.20 -14.31 10.87
C ALA A 420 -15.36 -15.47 11.42
N GLY A 421 -16.02 -16.40 12.12
CA GLY A 421 -15.40 -17.67 12.48
C GLY A 421 -15.04 -18.48 11.23
N TRP A 422 -13.94 -19.21 11.29
CA TRP A 422 -13.50 -20.05 10.17
C TRP A 422 -14.51 -21.16 9.85
N THR A 423 -14.91 -21.24 8.58
CA THR A 423 -15.67 -22.38 8.06
C THR A 423 -14.82 -23.19 7.08
N ARG A 424 -15.22 -24.43 6.79
CA ARG A 424 -14.56 -25.22 5.73
C ARG A 424 -14.86 -24.62 4.35
N THR A 425 -16.10 -24.19 4.13
CA THR A 425 -16.58 -23.60 2.89
C THR A 425 -16.90 -22.13 3.11
N THR A 426 -16.20 -21.25 2.39
CA THR A 426 -16.20 -19.80 2.61
C THR A 426 -17.58 -19.16 2.40
N THR A 427 -18.33 -19.61 1.40
CA THR A 427 -19.67 -19.07 1.09
C THR A 427 -20.65 -20.21 0.86
N THR A 428 -21.80 -20.11 1.51
CA THR A 428 -22.97 -20.96 1.26
C THR A 428 -24.14 -20.06 0.86
N VAL A 429 -24.80 -20.37 -0.25
CA VAL A 429 -26.02 -19.67 -0.66
C VAL A 429 -27.20 -20.52 -0.26
N GLU A 430 -27.98 -20.05 0.71
CA GLU A 430 -29.29 -20.64 1.00
C GLU A 430 -30.29 -20.10 -0.02
N LEU A 431 -30.68 -20.96 -0.96
CA LEU A 431 -31.82 -20.67 -1.81
C LEU A 431 -33.07 -20.80 -0.93
N ASN A 432 -33.64 -19.66 -0.52
CA ASN A 432 -34.98 -19.65 0.08
C ASN A 432 -35.94 -20.32 -0.91
N ARG A 433 -36.28 -21.58 -0.65
CA ARG A 433 -37.34 -22.27 -1.38
C ARG A 433 -38.65 -21.69 -0.87
N PRO A 434 -39.45 -20.99 -1.69
CA PRO A 434 -40.77 -20.58 -1.27
C PRO A 434 -41.60 -21.85 -1.07
N GLY A 435 -41.92 -22.18 0.18
CA GLY A 435 -42.79 -23.29 0.54
C GLY A 435 -42.20 -24.24 1.58
N PHE A 436 -42.22 -23.83 2.84
CA PHE A 436 -42.50 -24.67 4.01
C PHE A 436 -42.89 -23.73 5.15
N GLU A 437 -44.13 -23.20 5.06
CA GLU A 437 -44.85 -22.80 6.26
C GLU A 437 -45.08 -24.09 7.06
N GLY A 438 -44.15 -24.39 7.97
CA GLY A 438 -44.33 -25.43 8.96
C GLY A 438 -45.53 -25.07 9.83
N GLY A 439 -46.57 -25.90 9.72
CA GLY A 439 -47.82 -25.75 10.46
C GLY A 439 -47.58 -25.51 11.95
N SER A 440 -48.23 -24.47 12.45
CA SER A 440 -48.52 -24.29 13.86
C SER A 440 -49.42 -25.44 14.32
N ASN A 441 -48.80 -26.48 14.89
CA ASN A 441 -49.48 -27.28 15.88
C ASN A 441 -49.48 -26.50 17.20
N ILE A 442 -50.66 -26.53 17.82
CA ILE A 442 -51.06 -26.00 19.12
C ILE A 442 -50.07 -26.38 20.22
#